data_AF-A0A2G2VNV4-F1
#
_entry.id   AF-A0A2G2VNV4-F1
#
_cell.length_a   1.000
_cell.length_b   1.000
_cell.length_c   1.000
_cell.angle_alpha   90.00
_cell.angle_beta   90.00
_cell.angle_gamma   90.00
#
_symmetry.space_group_name_H-M   'P 1'
#
loop_
_entity.id
_entity.type
_entity.pdbx_description
1 polymer ?
#
loop_
_entity_poly.entity_id
_entity_poly.type
_entity_poly.pdbx_seq_one_letter_code
_entity_poly.pdbx_strand_id
1 'polypeptide(L)'
;MSLSPLEYLYFTEDSLKELKNGNTSFKFSEPVPTLRFLYELCWVMVRGELPFQKCKVALECVEFVDYASQEELGSSLADIVTQLAQDLSLPGESRQRVNKLAKWLVESALVPLRFFQERCEEEFLWESDMIKIKAADLKSKEVRVNTRLLYQQTKFNLLREESEGYAKLVTLLCQIPEGSTQNASAATVGIIKSLIGHFDLDPNRVFDIVLECFERQAGYSIFLDLIPIFPKSHASQILGFKFQYYQRLEVNDPVPSELYQLTALLVKRDFIDVESIYAHLLPKEEDALDHYNAFSAKRLEEANKIGRINLAATGKDLMDEEKQGDVTVDLYAALDVEMVAVAERSSELESSQPLGLLMGFLEVDDWNHAHELFDRLSYLNPVEHVQICDRLFRLIEKTISEPNDLVCKMQLLGSVPEVVTDYSMEVANSSSSRSYINLRKELFEMLSSVGPHLYRDTLLLQKVCRVLRGYYICAHELVTSGQTCYISQTVTTGDRTPRMHLKDARSRIEAALGGCLLPSLQLIPANPAVGLEIWELMNLLPYEVRYRLYGEWERDDEQCPMLLAARQTAKLDTRRILKRLAKENLKQLGRMVAKLAHANPMTVLRTIVHQIEAYRDMITPVVDAFKYLTQV
;
A
#
# COMPACT_ATOMS: atom_id res chain seq x y z
N MET A 1 -29.36 -66.26 14.81
CA MET A 1 -30.48 -66.01 15.73
C MET A 1 -31.73 -65.95 14.88
N SER A 2 -32.60 -66.95 14.95
CA SER A 2 -33.85 -66.98 14.19
C SER A 2 -34.78 -65.90 14.71
N LEU A 3 -35.22 -64.99 13.84
CA LEU A 3 -36.31 -64.04 14.10
C LEU A 3 -37.47 -64.76 14.80
N SER A 4 -38.01 -64.17 15.86
CA SER A 4 -39.23 -64.63 16.53
C SER A 4 -40.33 -64.92 15.49
N PRO A 5 -41.06 -66.05 15.58
CA PRO A 5 -42.10 -66.36 14.61
C PRO A 5 -43.15 -65.26 14.67
N LEU A 6 -43.30 -64.54 13.56
CA LEU A 6 -44.38 -63.58 13.39
C LEU A 6 -45.69 -64.37 13.49
N GLU A 7 -46.51 -64.08 14.50
CA GLU A 7 -47.85 -64.64 14.57
C GLU A 7 -48.70 -63.98 13.48
N TYR A 8 -48.93 -64.73 12.39
CA TYR A 8 -49.82 -64.30 11.32
C TYR A 8 -51.27 -64.45 11.79
N LEU A 9 -51.98 -63.33 11.89
CA LEU A 9 -53.40 -63.31 12.27
C LEU A 9 -54.32 -63.55 11.06
N TYR A 10 -53.92 -63.09 9.88
CA TYR A 10 -54.79 -63.07 8.70
C TYR A 10 -54.34 -64.02 7.59
N PHE A 11 -53.04 -64.32 7.49
CA PHE A 11 -52.50 -65.25 6.49
C PHE A 11 -52.27 -66.65 7.09
N THR A 12 -53.34 -67.46 7.14
CA THR A 12 -53.27 -68.88 7.50
C THR A 12 -52.85 -69.77 6.32
N GLU A 13 -52.41 -71.02 6.56
CA GLU A 13 -51.99 -71.94 5.49
C GLU A 13 -53.05 -72.15 4.39
N ASP A 14 -54.33 -72.08 4.76
CA ASP A 14 -55.45 -72.26 3.84
C ASP A 14 -55.69 -71.01 2.99
N SER A 15 -55.64 -69.81 3.59
CA SER A 15 -55.71 -68.53 2.87
C SER A 15 -54.56 -68.37 1.86
N LEU A 16 -53.36 -68.85 2.22
CA LEU A 16 -52.20 -68.85 1.32
C LEU A 16 -52.37 -69.82 0.15
N LYS A 17 -52.98 -71.01 0.36
CA LYS A 17 -53.28 -71.96 -0.73
C LYS A 17 -54.33 -71.41 -1.69
N GLU A 18 -55.37 -70.75 -1.18
CA GLU A 18 -56.44 -70.18 -2.00
C GLU A 18 -55.95 -68.99 -2.84
N LEU A 19 -55.15 -68.10 -2.26
CA LEU A 19 -54.46 -67.03 -2.99
C LEU A 19 -53.49 -67.59 -4.03
N LYS A 20 -52.73 -68.66 -3.71
CA LYS A 20 -51.83 -69.35 -4.66
C LYS A 20 -52.55 -70.04 -5.82
N ASN A 21 -53.77 -70.49 -5.65
CA ASN A 21 -54.55 -71.13 -6.71
C ASN A 21 -55.31 -70.12 -7.58
N GLY A 22 -55.32 -68.83 -7.21
CA GLY A 22 -55.90 -67.76 -8.04
C GLY A 22 -57.43 -67.77 -8.06
N ASN A 23 -58.05 -68.23 -6.97
CA ASN A 23 -59.50 -68.29 -6.88
C ASN A 23 -60.08 -66.88 -6.67
N THR A 24 -60.69 -66.30 -7.70
CA THR A 24 -61.27 -64.93 -7.67
C THR A 24 -62.54 -64.81 -6.82
N SER A 25 -63.05 -65.93 -6.31
CA SER A 25 -64.23 -66.00 -5.43
C SER A 25 -63.89 -65.96 -3.94
N PHE A 26 -62.60 -65.98 -3.58
CA PHE A 26 -62.14 -65.92 -2.20
C PHE A 26 -62.27 -64.50 -1.64
N LYS A 27 -62.89 -64.35 -0.48
CA LYS A 27 -62.95 -63.11 0.30
C LYS A 27 -62.62 -63.42 1.76
N PHE A 28 -61.87 -62.54 2.41
CA PHE A 28 -61.64 -62.64 3.85
C PHE A 28 -62.95 -62.36 4.61
N SER A 29 -63.23 -63.16 5.65
CA SER A 29 -64.56 -63.23 6.27
C SER A 29 -64.90 -62.07 7.22
N GLU A 30 -63.91 -61.31 7.67
CA GLU A 30 -64.07 -60.17 8.60
C GLU A 30 -63.31 -58.95 8.09
N PRO A 31 -63.79 -57.72 8.37
CA PRO A 31 -63.10 -56.51 7.98
C PRO A 31 -61.82 -56.32 8.81
N VAL A 32 -60.70 -56.03 8.14
CA VAL A 32 -59.36 -56.09 8.75
C VAL A 32 -58.74 -54.68 8.92
N PRO A 33 -57.96 -54.41 9.99
CA PRO A 33 -57.16 -53.20 10.10
C PRO A 33 -56.10 -53.11 8.99
N THR A 34 -56.08 -51.97 8.30
CA THR A 34 -55.26 -51.74 7.09
C THR A 34 -53.77 -51.98 7.32
N LEU A 35 -53.17 -51.38 8.34
CA LEU A 35 -51.73 -51.48 8.59
C LEU A 35 -51.27 -52.88 8.95
N ARG A 36 -52.04 -53.60 9.79
CA ARG A 36 -51.67 -54.95 10.24
C ARG A 36 -51.74 -55.95 9.10
N PHE A 37 -52.78 -55.85 8.27
CA PHE A 37 -52.93 -56.69 7.08
C PHE A 37 -51.80 -56.45 6.06
N LEU A 38 -51.52 -55.19 5.74
CA LEU A 38 -50.45 -54.82 4.80
C LEU A 38 -49.07 -55.26 5.31
N TYR A 39 -48.82 -55.15 6.61
CA TYR A 39 -47.57 -55.62 7.23
C TYR A 39 -47.38 -57.13 7.07
N GLU A 40 -48.42 -57.92 7.39
CA GLU A 40 -48.38 -59.37 7.21
C GLU A 40 -48.26 -59.75 5.72
N LEU A 41 -48.97 -59.06 4.82
CA LEU A 41 -48.89 -59.27 3.37
C LEU A 41 -47.47 -59.03 2.84
N CYS A 42 -46.83 -57.91 3.21
CA CYS A 42 -45.45 -57.61 2.84
C CYS A 42 -44.49 -58.67 3.38
N TRP A 43 -44.69 -59.14 4.61
CA TRP A 43 -43.84 -60.16 5.23
C TRP A 43 -43.97 -61.54 4.57
N VAL A 44 -45.19 -61.95 4.21
CA VAL A 44 -45.48 -63.18 3.44
C VAL A 44 -44.78 -63.13 2.06
N MET A 45 -44.82 -61.97 1.39
CA MET A 45 -44.13 -61.78 0.11
C MET A 45 -42.60 -61.81 0.25
N VAL A 46 -42.06 -61.20 1.30
CA VAL A 46 -40.62 -61.22 1.59
C VAL A 46 -40.13 -62.62 1.96
N ARG A 47 -40.94 -63.43 2.65
CA ARG A 47 -40.65 -64.86 2.90
C ARG A 47 -40.81 -65.75 1.67
N GLY A 48 -41.31 -65.21 0.56
CA GLY A 48 -41.49 -65.93 -0.71
C GLY A 48 -42.65 -66.90 -0.68
N GLU A 49 -43.53 -66.77 0.30
CA GLU A 49 -44.71 -67.61 0.46
C GLU A 49 -45.82 -67.18 -0.52
N LEU A 50 -45.82 -65.95 -1.05
CA LEU A 50 -46.77 -65.48 -2.06
C LEU A 50 -46.04 -64.75 -3.21
N PRO A 51 -46.33 -65.05 -4.50
CA PRO A 51 -45.79 -64.30 -5.63
C PRO A 51 -46.28 -62.84 -5.66
N PHE A 52 -45.40 -61.90 -6.04
CA PHE A 52 -45.69 -60.46 -6.04
C PHE A 52 -46.90 -60.08 -6.90
N GLN A 53 -47.13 -60.77 -8.03
CA GLN A 53 -48.26 -60.51 -8.93
C GLN A 53 -49.63 -60.67 -8.25
N LYS A 54 -49.68 -61.40 -7.12
CA LYS A 54 -50.90 -61.67 -6.37
C LYS A 54 -51.21 -60.64 -5.29
N CYS A 55 -50.37 -59.61 -5.15
CA CYS A 55 -50.61 -58.51 -4.21
C CYS A 55 -51.91 -57.76 -4.51
N LYS A 56 -52.17 -57.41 -5.79
CA LYS A 56 -53.44 -56.75 -6.18
C LYS A 56 -54.65 -57.62 -5.87
N VAL A 57 -54.56 -58.91 -6.18
CA VAL A 57 -55.63 -59.88 -5.88
C VAL A 57 -55.87 -59.98 -4.37
N ALA A 58 -54.81 -60.03 -3.56
CA ALA A 58 -54.93 -60.05 -2.10
C ALA A 58 -55.57 -58.77 -1.53
N LEU A 59 -55.28 -57.60 -2.12
CA LEU A 59 -55.89 -56.33 -1.75
C LEU A 59 -57.37 -56.21 -2.19
N GLU A 60 -57.74 -56.83 -3.32
CA GLU A 60 -59.12 -56.87 -3.83
C GLU A 60 -60.02 -57.85 -3.07
N CYS A 61 -59.44 -58.86 -2.40
CA CYS A 61 -60.16 -59.87 -1.62
C CYS A 61 -60.53 -59.44 -0.18
N VAL A 62 -60.14 -58.24 0.25
CA VAL A 62 -60.25 -57.77 1.65
C VAL A 62 -61.13 -56.54 1.74
N GLU A 63 -62.02 -56.50 2.73
CA GLU A 63 -62.69 -55.28 3.16
C GLU A 63 -61.92 -54.71 4.36
N PHE A 64 -61.46 -53.46 4.24
CA PHE A 64 -60.67 -52.80 5.28
C PHE A 64 -61.57 -51.94 6.18
N VAL A 65 -61.29 -51.93 7.48
CA VAL A 65 -62.04 -51.11 8.47
C VAL A 65 -61.78 -49.62 8.27
N ASP A 66 -60.54 -49.25 7.93
CA ASP A 66 -60.04 -47.86 7.92
C ASP A 66 -59.71 -47.35 6.51
N TYR A 67 -60.38 -47.85 5.45
CA TYR A 67 -60.05 -47.48 4.08
C TYR A 67 -60.53 -46.06 3.74
N ALA A 68 -59.60 -45.10 3.63
CA ALA A 68 -59.93 -43.73 3.22
C ALA A 68 -59.56 -43.44 1.74
N SER A 69 -58.41 -43.90 1.22
CA SER A 69 -58.06 -43.74 -0.21
C SER A 69 -56.96 -44.69 -0.72
N GLN A 70 -56.84 -44.83 -2.06
CA GLN A 70 -55.74 -45.56 -2.70
C GLN A 70 -54.36 -44.90 -2.44
N GLU A 71 -54.30 -43.59 -2.25
CA GLU A 71 -53.04 -42.88 -1.96
C GLU A 71 -52.53 -43.18 -0.54
N GLU A 72 -53.43 -43.28 0.44
CA GLU A 72 -53.09 -43.64 1.83
C GLU A 72 -52.65 -45.10 1.95
N LEU A 73 -53.24 -46.01 1.17
CA LEU A 73 -52.74 -47.38 1.04
C LEU A 73 -51.33 -47.43 0.47
N GLY A 74 -51.08 -46.66 -0.60
CA GLY A 74 -49.75 -46.53 -1.19
C GLY A 74 -48.73 -45.94 -0.21
N SER A 75 -49.12 -44.94 0.58
CA SER A 75 -48.28 -44.38 1.65
C SER A 75 -47.98 -45.40 2.74
N SER A 76 -48.99 -46.13 3.21
CA SER A 76 -48.85 -47.15 4.26
C SER A 76 -47.95 -48.31 3.81
N LEU A 77 -48.10 -48.76 2.56
CA LEU A 77 -47.22 -49.75 1.94
C LEU A 77 -45.77 -49.25 1.85
N ALA A 78 -45.57 -47.98 1.48
CA ALA A 78 -44.24 -47.38 1.44
C ALA A 78 -43.59 -47.34 2.83
N ASP A 79 -44.33 -46.98 3.89
CA ASP A 79 -43.83 -46.95 5.27
C ASP A 79 -43.42 -48.34 5.76
N ILE A 80 -44.28 -49.33 5.54
CA ILE A 80 -44.03 -50.73 5.93
C ILE A 80 -42.77 -51.27 5.21
N VAL A 81 -42.66 -51.05 3.90
CA VAL A 81 -41.51 -51.51 3.12
C VAL A 81 -40.24 -50.76 3.52
N THR A 82 -40.32 -49.46 3.83
CA THR A 82 -39.19 -48.66 4.33
C THR A 82 -38.71 -49.20 5.68
N GLN A 83 -39.62 -49.49 6.60
CA GLN A 83 -39.29 -50.06 7.91
C GLN A 83 -38.66 -51.46 7.77
N LEU A 84 -39.17 -52.28 6.85
CA LEU A 84 -38.59 -53.59 6.53
C LEU A 84 -37.18 -53.46 5.91
N ALA A 85 -36.94 -52.43 5.10
CA ALA A 85 -35.62 -52.18 4.49
C ALA A 85 -34.55 -51.77 5.52
N GLN A 86 -34.95 -51.10 6.60
CA GLN A 86 -34.06 -50.69 7.70
C GLN A 86 -33.71 -51.81 8.67
N ASP A 87 -34.42 -52.95 8.63
CA ASP A 87 -34.16 -54.06 9.53
C ASP A 87 -32.86 -54.79 9.14
N LEU A 88 -31.78 -54.54 9.90
CA LEU A 88 -30.47 -55.15 9.75
C LEU A 88 -30.43 -56.64 10.14
N SER A 89 -31.48 -57.15 10.81
CA SER A 89 -31.56 -58.54 11.25
C SER A 89 -32.07 -59.50 10.17
N LEU A 90 -32.51 -58.96 9.02
CA LEU A 90 -33.02 -59.73 7.89
C LEU A 90 -31.92 -60.54 7.17
N PRO A 91 -32.16 -61.82 6.83
CA PRO A 91 -31.29 -62.59 5.95
C PRO A 91 -31.12 -61.91 4.57
N GLY A 92 -29.95 -62.03 3.96
CA GLY A 92 -29.64 -61.40 2.67
C GLY A 92 -30.61 -61.77 1.53
N GLU A 93 -31.12 -63.00 1.51
CA GLU A 93 -32.15 -63.42 0.55
C GLU A 93 -33.49 -62.69 0.75
N SER A 94 -33.89 -62.46 2.00
CA SER A 94 -35.09 -61.70 2.34
C SER A 94 -34.91 -60.23 1.96
N ARG A 95 -33.73 -59.64 2.20
CA ARG A 95 -33.41 -58.25 1.79
C ARG A 95 -33.50 -58.06 0.27
N GLN A 96 -32.97 -58.99 -0.53
CA GLN A 96 -33.14 -58.95 -1.99
C GLN A 96 -34.61 -59.05 -2.43
N ARG A 97 -35.44 -59.80 -1.67
CA ARG A 97 -36.88 -59.88 -1.95
C ARG A 97 -37.62 -58.60 -1.55
N VAL A 98 -37.19 -57.89 -0.51
CA VAL A 98 -37.68 -56.53 -0.18
C VAL A 98 -37.38 -55.57 -1.32
N ASN A 99 -36.16 -55.57 -1.86
CA ASN A 99 -35.78 -54.72 -3.00
C ASN A 99 -36.65 -55.02 -4.24
N LYS A 100 -36.89 -56.30 -4.54
CA LYS A 100 -37.77 -56.73 -5.63
C LYS A 100 -39.23 -56.37 -5.39
N LEU A 101 -39.71 -56.46 -4.15
CA LEU A 101 -41.06 -56.06 -3.75
C LEU A 101 -41.26 -54.55 -3.96
N ALA A 102 -40.32 -53.73 -3.48
CA ALA A 102 -40.36 -52.28 -3.69
C ALA A 102 -40.38 -51.91 -5.18
N LYS A 103 -39.52 -52.58 -5.98
CA LYS A 103 -39.51 -52.44 -7.44
C LYS A 103 -40.86 -52.77 -8.09
N TRP A 104 -41.43 -53.90 -7.71
CA TRP A 104 -42.73 -54.33 -8.22
C TRP A 104 -43.88 -53.40 -7.80
N LEU A 105 -43.86 -52.85 -6.57
CA LEU A 105 -44.88 -51.93 -6.08
C LEU A 105 -44.92 -50.62 -6.88
N VAL A 106 -43.75 -50.12 -7.30
CA VAL A 106 -43.65 -48.93 -8.17
C VAL A 106 -44.05 -49.28 -9.60
N GLU A 107 -43.56 -50.39 -10.17
CA GLU A 107 -43.91 -50.83 -11.53
C GLU A 107 -45.41 -51.13 -11.69
N SER A 108 -46.06 -51.63 -10.63
CA SER A 108 -47.49 -51.93 -10.62
C SER A 108 -48.38 -50.72 -10.34
N ALA A 109 -47.79 -49.53 -10.17
CA ALA A 109 -48.45 -48.26 -9.83
C ALA A 109 -49.26 -48.28 -8.52
N LEU A 110 -48.96 -49.22 -7.61
CA LEU A 110 -49.59 -49.28 -6.28
C LEU A 110 -48.98 -48.25 -5.31
N VAL A 111 -47.68 -47.95 -5.47
CA VAL A 111 -46.97 -46.95 -4.67
C VAL A 111 -46.29 -45.95 -5.60
N PRO A 112 -46.61 -44.65 -5.54
CA PRO A 112 -45.88 -43.62 -6.26
C PRO A 112 -44.39 -43.59 -5.89
N LEU A 113 -43.51 -43.49 -6.89
CA LEU A 113 -42.05 -43.43 -6.71
C LEU A 113 -41.61 -42.36 -5.69
N ARG A 114 -42.32 -41.22 -5.63
CA ARG A 114 -42.03 -40.11 -4.69
C ARG A 114 -41.97 -40.57 -3.24
N PHE A 115 -42.82 -41.51 -2.80
CA PHE A 115 -42.91 -41.91 -1.40
C PHE A 115 -41.68 -42.69 -0.96
N PHE A 116 -41.12 -43.53 -1.83
CA PHE A 116 -39.85 -44.19 -1.53
C PHE A 116 -38.70 -43.19 -1.54
N GLN A 117 -38.66 -42.24 -2.48
CA GLN A 117 -37.61 -41.22 -2.54
C GLN A 117 -37.58 -40.29 -1.33
N GLU A 118 -38.74 -40.01 -0.72
CA GLU A 118 -38.84 -39.16 0.48
C GLU A 118 -38.44 -39.88 1.77
N ARG A 119 -38.62 -41.21 1.85
CA ARG A 119 -38.59 -41.97 3.12
C ARG A 119 -37.44 -42.96 3.23
N CYS A 120 -36.96 -43.50 2.11
CA CYS A 120 -35.93 -44.53 2.11
C CYS A 120 -34.51 -43.97 2.15
N GLU A 121 -33.61 -44.77 2.71
CA GLU A 121 -32.17 -44.50 2.70
C GLU A 121 -31.57 -44.69 1.31
N GLU A 122 -30.45 -44.01 1.09
CA GLU A 122 -29.81 -43.88 -0.21
C GLU A 122 -29.29 -45.20 -0.79
N GLU A 123 -28.79 -46.08 0.08
CA GLU A 123 -28.32 -47.42 -0.30
C GLU A 123 -29.47 -48.27 -0.82
N PHE A 124 -30.62 -48.25 -0.12
CA PHE A 124 -31.81 -48.99 -0.54
C PHE A 124 -32.40 -48.45 -1.84
N LEU A 125 -32.45 -47.13 -2.01
CA LEU A 125 -32.92 -46.50 -3.25
C LEU A 125 -32.06 -46.90 -4.46
N TRP A 126 -30.74 -47.02 -4.27
CA TRP A 126 -29.84 -47.47 -5.32
C TRP A 126 -29.99 -48.97 -5.61
N GLU A 127 -30.04 -49.81 -4.58
CA GLU A 127 -30.19 -51.27 -4.73
C GLU A 127 -31.54 -51.69 -5.35
N SER A 128 -32.58 -50.88 -5.18
CA SER A 128 -33.93 -51.13 -5.72
C SER A 128 -34.17 -50.51 -7.10
N ASP A 129 -33.14 -49.95 -7.74
CA ASP A 129 -33.20 -49.21 -9.02
C ASP A 129 -34.16 -47.99 -9.01
N MET A 130 -34.44 -47.41 -7.83
CA MET A 130 -35.34 -46.25 -7.67
C MET A 130 -34.67 -44.93 -7.99
N ILE A 131 -33.34 -44.92 -8.00
CA ILE A 131 -32.49 -43.79 -8.41
C ILE A 131 -31.41 -44.29 -9.38
N LYS A 132 -31.02 -43.41 -10.31
CA LYS A 132 -29.94 -43.69 -11.30
C LYS A 132 -28.55 -43.29 -10.79
N ILE A 133 -28.50 -42.54 -9.69
CA ILE A 133 -27.28 -42.00 -9.07
C ILE A 133 -26.80 -43.02 -8.03
N LYS A 134 -25.48 -43.21 -7.88
CA LYS A 134 -24.92 -44.08 -6.84
C LYS A 134 -25.25 -43.52 -5.45
N ALA A 135 -25.50 -44.39 -4.48
CA ALA A 135 -25.83 -44.00 -3.10
C ALA A 135 -24.83 -42.99 -2.50
N ALA A 136 -23.51 -43.23 -2.66
CA ALA A 136 -22.49 -42.31 -2.14
C ALA A 136 -22.54 -40.91 -2.77
N ASP A 137 -22.89 -40.80 -4.06
CA ASP A 137 -22.98 -39.53 -4.76
C ASP A 137 -24.23 -38.75 -4.33
N LEU A 138 -25.35 -39.43 -4.11
CA LEU A 138 -26.56 -38.83 -3.56
C LEU A 138 -26.27 -38.27 -2.14
N LYS A 139 -25.49 -38.98 -1.33
CA LYS A 139 -25.18 -38.59 0.05
C LYS A 139 -24.35 -37.34 0.08
N SER A 140 -23.36 -37.29 -0.81
CA SER A 140 -22.54 -36.09 -1.00
C SER A 140 -23.37 -34.89 -1.45
N LYS A 141 -24.40 -35.09 -2.28
CA LYS A 141 -25.31 -34.03 -2.72
C LYS A 141 -26.22 -33.59 -1.58
N GLU A 142 -26.78 -34.52 -0.81
CA GLU A 142 -27.61 -34.22 0.35
C GLU A 142 -26.83 -33.39 1.36
N VAL A 143 -25.60 -33.82 1.71
CA VAL A 143 -24.71 -33.07 2.61
C VAL A 143 -24.43 -31.66 2.08
N ARG A 144 -24.15 -31.51 0.77
CA ARG A 144 -23.95 -30.19 0.15
C ARG A 144 -25.20 -29.31 0.23
N VAL A 145 -26.38 -29.86 -0.04
CA VAL A 145 -27.66 -29.14 0.02
C VAL A 145 -27.97 -28.72 1.45
N ASN A 146 -27.86 -29.64 2.42
CA ASN A 146 -28.07 -29.35 3.84
C ASN A 146 -27.08 -28.29 4.34
N THR A 147 -25.80 -28.42 3.98
CA THR A 147 -24.77 -27.43 4.34
C THR A 147 -25.11 -26.06 3.75
N ARG A 148 -25.55 -26.03 2.49
CA ARG A 148 -25.95 -24.79 1.82
C ARG A 148 -27.17 -24.15 2.50
N LEU A 149 -28.20 -24.94 2.81
CA LEU A 149 -29.42 -24.45 3.44
C LEU A 149 -29.18 -23.94 4.87
N LEU A 150 -28.30 -24.59 5.63
CA LEU A 150 -28.06 -24.28 7.04
C LEU A 150 -27.01 -23.19 7.27
N TYR A 151 -25.95 -23.15 6.45
CA TYR A 151 -24.78 -22.31 6.71
C TYR A 151 -24.53 -21.21 5.69
N GLN A 152 -25.16 -21.25 4.51
CA GLN A 152 -24.99 -20.17 3.54
C GLN A 152 -25.80 -18.95 3.99
N GLN A 153 -25.10 -17.87 4.35
CA GLN A 153 -25.73 -16.57 4.55
C GLN A 153 -26.15 -16.00 3.19
N THR A 154 -27.38 -15.47 3.12
CA THR A 154 -27.83 -14.67 1.99
C THR A 154 -27.12 -13.32 2.05
N LYS A 155 -26.01 -13.20 1.31
CA LYS A 155 -25.27 -11.95 1.15
C LYS A 155 -24.91 -11.80 -0.31
N PHE A 156 -25.22 -10.65 -0.87
CA PHE A 156 -25.00 -10.36 -2.27
C PHE A 156 -23.74 -9.53 -2.43
N ASN A 157 -22.68 -10.13 -2.98
CA ASN A 157 -21.38 -9.50 -3.16
C ASN A 157 -21.21 -8.93 -4.57
N LEU A 158 -21.97 -9.44 -5.55
CA LEU A 158 -21.83 -9.00 -6.93
C LEU A 158 -22.90 -7.96 -7.29
N LEU A 159 -22.50 -6.94 -8.05
CA LEU A 159 -23.40 -5.85 -8.47
C LEU A 159 -24.62 -6.35 -9.27
N ARG A 160 -24.49 -7.48 -9.98
CA ARG A 160 -25.57 -8.06 -10.76
C ARG A 160 -26.59 -8.85 -9.92
N GLU A 161 -26.24 -9.21 -8.70
CA GLU A 161 -27.13 -9.95 -7.80
C GLU A 161 -28.19 -9.00 -7.22
N GLU A 162 -27.76 -7.85 -6.70
CA GLU A 162 -28.65 -6.84 -6.11
C GLU A 162 -28.39 -5.45 -6.71
N SER A 163 -28.77 -5.27 -7.97
CA SER A 163 -28.50 -4.04 -8.72
C SER A 163 -29.18 -2.80 -8.12
N GLU A 164 -30.38 -2.94 -7.54
CA GLU A 164 -31.11 -1.83 -6.90
C GLU A 164 -30.40 -1.34 -5.64
N GLY A 165 -29.98 -2.26 -4.76
CA GLY A 165 -29.30 -1.93 -3.51
C GLY A 165 -27.99 -1.19 -3.77
N TYR A 166 -27.16 -1.71 -4.68
CA TYR A 166 -25.91 -1.05 -5.06
C TYR A 166 -26.13 0.29 -5.79
N ALA A 167 -27.14 0.41 -6.65
CA ALA A 167 -27.45 1.67 -7.33
C ALA A 167 -27.88 2.76 -6.32
N LYS A 168 -28.70 2.42 -5.33
CA LYS A 168 -29.10 3.36 -4.26
C LYS A 168 -27.91 3.78 -3.41
N LEU A 169 -27.02 2.86 -3.08
CA LEU A 169 -25.79 3.15 -2.34
C LEU A 169 -24.90 4.14 -3.10
N VAL A 170 -24.58 3.87 -4.37
CA VAL A 170 -23.73 4.75 -5.19
C VAL A 170 -24.37 6.12 -5.35
N THR A 171 -25.69 6.17 -5.59
CA THR A 171 -26.41 7.43 -5.71
C THR A 171 -26.34 8.26 -4.44
N LEU A 172 -26.48 7.63 -3.27
CA LEU A 172 -26.35 8.30 -1.97
C LEU A 172 -24.94 8.88 -1.78
N LEU A 173 -23.89 8.10 -2.07
CA LEU A 173 -22.50 8.53 -1.91
C LEU A 173 -22.14 9.68 -2.84
N CYS A 174 -22.65 9.68 -4.08
CA CYS A 174 -22.42 10.76 -5.04
C CYS A 174 -23.18 12.06 -4.72
N GLN A 175 -24.24 12.01 -3.88
CA GLN A 175 -25.05 13.17 -3.52
C GLN A 175 -24.56 13.91 -2.27
N ILE A 176 -23.48 13.43 -1.64
CA ILE A 176 -22.93 14.03 -0.43
C ILE A 176 -22.40 15.45 -0.76
N PRO A 177 -22.86 16.52 -0.08
CA PRO A 177 -22.40 17.88 -0.34
C PRO A 177 -21.07 18.20 0.36
N GLU A 178 -20.26 19.03 -0.30
CA GLU A 178 -18.86 19.39 -0.02
C GLU A 178 -18.59 20.06 1.35
N GLY A 179 -19.64 20.41 2.08
CA GLY A 179 -19.57 21.09 3.40
C GLY A 179 -20.45 20.47 4.49
N SER A 180 -20.77 19.18 4.40
CA SER A 180 -21.73 18.57 5.32
C SER A 180 -21.21 18.48 6.77
N THR A 181 -22.10 18.74 7.73
CA THR A 181 -21.82 18.77 9.17
C THR A 181 -21.79 17.36 9.79
N GLN A 182 -21.25 17.22 11.01
CA GLN A 182 -21.22 15.94 11.77
C GLN A 182 -22.59 15.25 11.90
N ASN A 183 -23.68 16.02 11.87
CA ASN A 183 -25.05 15.47 11.92
C ASN A 183 -25.44 14.77 10.61
N ALA A 184 -24.93 15.25 9.47
CA ALA A 184 -25.18 14.64 8.17
C ALA A 184 -24.38 13.33 8.02
N SER A 185 -23.17 13.22 8.58
CA SER A 185 -22.41 11.96 8.55
C SER A 185 -23.13 10.87 9.34
N ALA A 186 -23.64 11.16 10.54
CA ALA A 186 -24.43 10.20 11.32
C ALA A 186 -25.72 9.74 10.62
N ALA A 187 -26.42 10.64 9.92
CA ALA A 187 -27.59 10.29 9.14
C ALA A 187 -27.23 9.35 7.97
N THR A 188 -26.17 9.67 7.23
CA THR A 188 -25.68 8.84 6.11
C THR A 188 -25.24 7.46 6.58
N VAL A 189 -24.56 7.35 7.72
CA VAL A 189 -24.21 6.07 8.36
C VAL A 189 -25.45 5.22 8.61
N GLY A 190 -26.51 5.84 9.15
CA GLY A 190 -27.80 5.18 9.41
C GLY A 190 -28.45 4.66 8.12
N ILE A 191 -28.42 5.47 7.06
CA ILE A 191 -28.96 5.08 5.75
C ILE A 191 -28.15 3.92 5.15
N ILE A 192 -26.82 3.96 5.18
CA ILE A 192 -25.97 2.87 4.65
C ILE A 192 -26.25 1.57 5.41
N LYS A 193 -26.34 1.59 6.74
CA LYS A 193 -26.72 0.42 7.54
C LYS A 193 -28.11 -0.12 7.17
N SER A 194 -29.06 0.77 6.89
CA SER A 194 -30.40 0.37 6.45
C SER A 194 -30.39 -0.29 5.07
N LEU A 195 -29.56 0.20 4.13
CA LEU A 195 -29.41 -0.39 2.80
C LEU A 195 -28.74 -1.76 2.87
N ILE A 196 -27.68 -1.91 3.67
CA ILE A 196 -27.00 -3.19 3.91
C ILE A 196 -28.00 -4.23 4.43
N GLY A 197 -28.82 -3.86 5.42
CA GLY A 197 -29.80 -4.78 6.01
C GLY A 197 -31.05 -5.03 5.18
N HIS A 198 -31.48 -4.09 4.33
CA HIS A 198 -32.69 -4.25 3.52
C HIS A 198 -32.45 -5.08 2.25
N PHE A 199 -31.28 -4.92 1.63
CA PHE A 199 -30.91 -5.60 0.39
C PHE A 199 -29.88 -6.72 0.61
N ASP A 200 -29.59 -7.10 1.86
CA ASP A 200 -28.60 -8.13 2.20
C ASP A 200 -27.24 -7.94 1.49
N LEU A 201 -26.79 -6.68 1.40
CA LEU A 201 -25.54 -6.34 0.69
C LEU A 201 -24.31 -6.84 1.46
N ASP A 202 -23.29 -7.31 0.74
CA ASP A 202 -22.02 -7.66 1.37
C ASP A 202 -21.30 -6.41 1.91
N PRO A 203 -21.04 -6.31 3.23
CA PRO A 203 -20.38 -5.14 3.82
C PRO A 203 -18.99 -4.84 3.24
N ASN A 204 -18.24 -5.87 2.80
CA ASN A 204 -16.92 -5.67 2.21
C ASN A 204 -17.04 -5.01 0.84
N ARG A 205 -18.04 -5.38 0.05
CA ARG A 205 -18.30 -4.74 -1.25
C ARG A 205 -18.83 -3.32 -1.09
N VAL A 206 -19.70 -3.10 -0.11
CA VAL A 206 -20.16 -1.75 0.24
C VAL A 206 -18.97 -0.88 0.64
N PHE A 207 -18.06 -1.40 1.45
CA PHE A 207 -16.85 -0.66 1.85
C PHE A 207 -15.93 -0.36 0.67
N ASP A 208 -15.72 -1.32 -0.23
CA ASP A 208 -14.96 -1.14 -1.46
C ASP A 208 -15.53 0.01 -2.33
N ILE A 209 -16.85 0.07 -2.49
CA ILE A 209 -17.54 1.17 -3.19
C ILE A 209 -17.36 2.51 -2.46
N VAL A 210 -17.43 2.51 -1.13
CA VAL A 210 -17.19 3.72 -0.33
C VAL A 210 -15.76 4.24 -0.55
N LEU A 211 -14.76 3.36 -0.61
CA LEU A 211 -13.38 3.73 -0.90
C LEU A 211 -13.22 4.27 -2.33
N GLU A 212 -13.88 3.68 -3.33
CA GLU A 212 -13.87 4.18 -4.72
C GLU A 212 -14.52 5.56 -4.86
N CYS A 213 -15.62 5.80 -4.13
CA CYS A 213 -16.23 7.12 -4.08
C CYS A 213 -15.30 8.13 -3.40
N PHE A 214 -14.62 7.72 -2.33
CA PHE A 214 -13.70 8.59 -1.60
C PHE A 214 -12.45 8.93 -2.43
N GLU A 215 -11.91 7.98 -3.21
CA GLU A 215 -10.82 8.22 -4.16
C GLU A 215 -11.17 9.34 -5.14
N ARG A 216 -12.40 9.34 -5.68
CA ARG A 216 -12.86 10.40 -6.61
C ARG A 216 -13.18 11.73 -5.92
N GLN A 217 -13.33 11.74 -4.60
CA GLN A 217 -13.80 12.88 -3.81
C GLN A 217 -12.92 13.09 -2.57
N ALA A 218 -11.60 13.16 -2.76
CA ALA A 218 -10.61 13.22 -1.69
C ALA A 218 -10.77 14.41 -0.71
N GLY A 219 -11.48 15.48 -1.11
CA GLY A 219 -11.73 16.67 -0.28
C GLY A 219 -12.86 16.52 0.76
N TYR A 220 -13.64 15.44 0.73
CA TYR A 220 -14.85 15.30 1.54
C TYR A 220 -14.53 14.57 2.85
N SER A 221 -14.50 15.31 3.96
CA SER A 221 -14.21 14.75 5.29
C SER A 221 -15.23 13.72 5.78
N ILE A 222 -16.40 13.65 5.16
CA ILE A 222 -17.52 12.77 5.55
C ILE A 222 -17.16 11.31 5.32
N PHE A 223 -16.39 10.99 4.27
CA PHE A 223 -15.93 9.63 4.04
C PHE A 223 -15.04 9.12 5.18
N LEU A 224 -14.25 10.01 5.80
CA LEU A 224 -13.45 9.69 6.99
C LEU A 224 -14.31 9.30 8.20
N ASP A 225 -15.53 9.82 8.30
CA ASP A 225 -16.49 9.42 9.35
C ASP A 225 -17.21 8.09 9.01
N LEU A 226 -17.27 7.71 7.72
CA LEU A 226 -17.90 6.46 7.26
C LEU A 226 -16.98 5.25 7.41
N ILE A 227 -15.67 5.43 7.23
CA ILE A 227 -14.66 4.37 7.28
C ILE A 227 -14.69 3.55 8.61
N PRO A 228 -14.84 4.16 9.81
CA PRO A 228 -14.90 3.43 11.08
C PRO A 228 -16.08 2.45 11.24
N ILE A 229 -17.08 2.48 10.37
CA ILE A 229 -18.20 1.52 10.39
C ILE A 229 -17.70 0.11 10.02
N PHE A 230 -16.64 0.03 9.22
CA PHE A 230 -16.14 -1.21 8.63
C PHE A 230 -14.94 -1.77 9.42
N PRO A 231 -14.77 -3.09 9.45
CA PRO A 231 -13.67 -3.71 10.18
C PRO A 231 -12.30 -3.41 9.55
N LYS A 232 -11.37 -2.91 10.37
CA LYS A 232 -10.00 -2.51 9.96
C LYS A 232 -9.23 -3.61 9.21
N SER A 233 -9.37 -4.87 9.64
CA SER A 233 -8.65 -6.02 9.05
C SER A 233 -8.98 -6.27 7.58
N HIS A 234 -10.16 -5.87 7.13
CA HIS A 234 -10.57 -6.04 5.74
C HIS A 234 -10.11 -4.86 4.86
N ALA A 235 -9.82 -3.71 5.45
CA ALA A 235 -9.40 -2.53 4.71
C ALA A 235 -8.03 -2.69 4.05
N SER A 236 -7.06 -3.24 4.78
CA SER A 236 -5.75 -3.56 4.23
C SER A 236 -5.84 -4.55 3.07
N GLN A 237 -6.69 -5.58 3.20
CA GLN A 237 -6.90 -6.58 2.15
C GLN A 237 -7.58 -6.01 0.91
N ILE A 238 -8.60 -5.15 1.08
CA ILE A 238 -9.30 -4.50 -0.05
C ILE A 238 -8.35 -3.55 -0.79
N LEU A 239 -7.62 -2.70 -0.07
CA LEU A 239 -6.61 -1.83 -0.68
C LEU A 239 -5.50 -2.63 -1.35
N GLY A 240 -5.01 -3.69 -0.71
CA GLY A 240 -4.03 -4.61 -1.28
C GLY A 240 -4.51 -5.23 -2.60
N PHE A 241 -5.78 -5.64 -2.66
CA PHE A 241 -6.38 -6.15 -3.89
C PHE A 241 -6.51 -5.08 -4.98
N LYS A 242 -6.82 -3.82 -4.62
CA LYS A 242 -6.80 -2.68 -5.56
C LYS A 242 -5.41 -2.42 -6.11
N PHE A 243 -4.37 -2.42 -5.26
CA PHE A 243 -2.99 -2.28 -5.74
C PHE A 243 -2.56 -3.44 -6.65
N GLN A 244 -2.98 -4.67 -6.33
CA GLN A 244 -2.72 -5.85 -7.17
C GLN A 244 -3.48 -5.83 -8.50
N TYR A 245 -4.62 -5.13 -8.58
CA TYR A 245 -5.38 -5.01 -9.83
C TYR A 245 -4.58 -4.29 -10.92
N TYR A 246 -3.93 -3.17 -10.57
CA TYR A 246 -3.09 -2.38 -11.48
C TYR A 246 -1.76 -3.05 -11.85
N GLN A 247 -1.45 -4.20 -11.25
CA GLN A 247 -0.26 -5.00 -11.58
C GLN A 247 -0.56 -6.08 -12.64
N ARG A 248 -1.84 -6.32 -12.96
CA ARG A 248 -2.21 -7.35 -13.94
C ARG A 248 -1.79 -6.92 -15.33
N LEU A 249 -1.21 -7.83 -16.11
CA LEU A 249 -0.77 -7.60 -17.50
C LEU A 249 -1.89 -7.09 -18.43
N GLU A 250 -3.15 -7.28 -18.05
CA GLU A 250 -4.33 -6.84 -18.78
C GLU A 250 -4.66 -5.35 -18.56
N VAL A 251 -4.15 -4.76 -17.48
CA VAL A 251 -4.35 -3.37 -17.08
C VAL A 251 -3.07 -2.62 -17.35
N ASN A 252 -3.04 -1.84 -18.44
CA ASN A 252 -1.88 -1.03 -18.82
C ASN A 252 -1.88 0.38 -18.17
N ASP A 253 -2.86 0.66 -17.32
CA ASP A 253 -2.99 1.96 -16.67
C ASP A 253 -2.17 1.96 -15.36
N PRO A 254 -1.35 3.01 -15.10
CA PRO A 254 -0.65 3.14 -13.84
C PRO A 254 -1.63 3.34 -12.69
N VAL A 255 -1.16 3.04 -11.47
CA VAL A 255 -1.96 3.27 -10.25
C VAL A 255 -2.30 4.76 -10.12
N PRO A 256 -3.59 5.13 -9.96
CA PRO A 256 -3.99 6.51 -9.75
C PRO A 256 -3.34 7.15 -8.53
N SER A 257 -2.97 8.43 -8.64
CA SER A 257 -2.39 9.21 -7.54
C SER A 257 -3.33 9.32 -6.34
N GLU A 258 -4.62 9.33 -6.61
CA GLU A 258 -5.72 9.43 -5.68
C GLU A 258 -5.80 8.20 -4.77
N LEU A 259 -5.46 7.01 -5.29
CA LEU A 259 -5.41 5.79 -4.48
C LEU A 259 -4.26 5.84 -3.46
N TYR A 260 -3.11 6.40 -3.85
CA TYR A 260 -1.99 6.61 -2.92
C TYR A 260 -2.32 7.65 -1.85
N GLN A 261 -2.96 8.76 -2.24
CA GLN A 261 -3.43 9.79 -1.29
C GLN A 261 -4.47 9.23 -0.30
N LEU A 262 -5.44 8.47 -0.81
CA LEU A 262 -6.45 7.77 0.00
C LEU A 262 -5.79 6.86 1.03
N THR A 263 -4.84 6.05 0.57
CA THR A 263 -4.10 5.12 1.42
C THR A 263 -3.31 5.86 2.51
N ALA A 264 -2.61 6.94 2.14
CA ALA A 264 -1.89 7.77 3.08
C ALA A 264 -2.82 8.45 4.11
N LEU A 265 -4.00 8.93 3.71
CA LEU A 265 -5.00 9.50 4.61
C LEU A 265 -5.52 8.47 5.63
N LEU A 266 -5.72 7.22 5.21
CA LEU A 266 -6.19 6.13 6.06
C LEU A 266 -5.13 5.72 7.10
N VAL A 267 -3.86 5.68 6.68
CA VAL A 267 -2.73 5.42 7.59
C VAL A 267 -2.56 6.56 8.59
N LYS A 268 -2.61 7.83 8.15
CA LYS A 268 -2.50 9.01 9.03
C LYS A 268 -3.53 9.06 10.16
N ARG A 269 -4.68 8.42 9.96
CA ARG A 269 -5.79 8.33 10.93
C ARG A 269 -5.71 7.08 11.81
N ASP A 270 -4.62 6.32 11.74
CA ASP A 270 -4.43 5.03 12.44
C ASP A 270 -5.54 4.00 12.13
N PHE A 271 -6.10 4.05 10.91
CA PHE A 271 -7.10 3.07 10.48
C PHE A 271 -6.43 1.80 9.91
N ILE A 272 -5.27 1.96 9.27
CA ILE A 272 -4.51 0.87 8.64
C ILE A 272 -3.03 1.03 9.00
N ASP A 273 -2.37 -0.09 9.30
CA ASP A 273 -0.94 -0.12 9.54
C ASP A 273 -0.17 -0.13 8.20
N VAL A 274 0.91 0.65 8.10
CA VAL A 274 1.76 0.72 6.91
C VAL A 274 2.26 -0.67 6.51
N GLU A 275 2.65 -1.49 7.50
CA GLU A 275 3.19 -2.84 7.27
C GLU A 275 2.16 -3.77 6.62
N SER A 276 0.88 -3.62 6.97
CA SER A 276 -0.20 -4.43 6.42
C SER A 276 -0.40 -4.17 4.92
N ILE A 277 -0.20 -2.92 4.48
CA ILE A 277 -0.34 -2.55 3.07
C ILE A 277 0.93 -2.92 2.30
N TYR A 278 2.10 -2.67 2.91
CA TYR A 278 3.39 -2.93 2.30
C TYR A 278 3.56 -4.38 1.85
N ALA A 279 3.01 -5.34 2.60
CA ALA A 279 2.99 -6.76 2.24
C ALA A 279 2.30 -7.07 0.89
N HIS A 280 1.45 -6.16 0.38
CA HIS A 280 0.72 -6.30 -0.87
C HIS A 280 1.33 -5.50 -2.03
N LEU A 281 2.30 -4.62 -1.77
CA LEU A 281 2.91 -3.76 -2.78
C LEU A 281 3.98 -4.51 -3.58
N LEU A 282 4.16 -4.10 -4.83
CA LEU A 282 5.25 -4.55 -5.71
C LEU A 282 5.98 -3.33 -6.30
N PRO A 283 7.24 -3.47 -6.73
CA PRO A 283 8.08 -4.68 -6.70
C PRO A 283 8.52 -5.09 -5.29
N LYS A 284 8.95 -6.35 -5.13
CA LYS A 284 9.57 -6.79 -3.88
C LYS A 284 10.91 -6.08 -3.70
N GLU A 285 11.33 -5.89 -2.46
CA GLU A 285 12.53 -5.13 -2.11
C GLU A 285 13.79 -5.66 -2.80
N GLU A 286 13.94 -6.98 -2.90
CA GLU A 286 15.10 -7.64 -3.54
C GLU A 286 15.21 -7.28 -5.03
N ASP A 287 14.11 -7.40 -5.78
CA ASP A 287 14.11 -7.12 -7.22
C ASP A 287 14.41 -5.63 -7.50
N ALA A 288 13.85 -4.74 -6.69
CA ALA A 288 14.08 -3.30 -6.80
C ALA A 288 15.55 -2.93 -6.50
N LEU A 289 16.14 -3.58 -5.49
CA LEU A 289 17.53 -3.36 -5.09
C LEU A 289 18.51 -3.78 -6.18
N ASP A 290 18.30 -4.94 -6.81
CA ASP A 290 19.18 -5.43 -7.87
C ASP A 290 19.18 -4.53 -9.11
N HIS A 291 17.99 -4.05 -9.51
CA HIS A 291 17.84 -3.10 -10.61
C HIS A 291 18.58 -1.78 -10.33
N TYR A 292 18.43 -1.22 -9.12
CA TYR A 292 19.09 0.02 -8.74
C TYR A 292 20.62 -0.14 -8.59
N ASN A 293 21.09 -1.26 -8.03
CA ASN A 293 22.52 -1.54 -7.92
C ASN A 293 23.18 -1.65 -9.30
N ALA A 294 22.53 -2.28 -10.27
CA ALA A 294 23.02 -2.35 -11.64
C ALA A 294 23.06 -0.95 -12.30
N PHE A 295 22.03 -0.13 -12.09
CA PHE A 295 21.97 1.24 -12.60
C PHE A 295 23.07 2.13 -11.98
N SER A 296 23.17 2.15 -10.66
CA SER A 296 24.15 2.96 -9.93
C SER A 296 25.59 2.57 -10.29
N ALA A 297 25.89 1.26 -10.41
CA ALA A 297 27.21 0.79 -10.83
C ALA A 297 27.58 1.27 -12.25
N LYS A 298 26.64 1.20 -13.21
CA LYS A 298 26.83 1.70 -14.57
C LYS A 298 27.16 3.21 -14.57
N ARG A 299 26.43 4.00 -13.76
CA ARG A 299 26.64 5.45 -13.64
C ARG A 299 27.98 5.79 -12.97
N LEU A 300 28.37 5.04 -11.95
CA LEU A 300 29.64 5.22 -11.25
C LEU A 300 30.83 4.93 -12.19
N GLU A 301 30.71 3.93 -13.08
CA GLU A 301 31.69 3.69 -14.14
C GLU A 301 31.77 4.83 -15.16
N GLU A 302 30.62 5.36 -15.60
CA GLU A 302 30.58 6.48 -16.54
C GLU A 302 31.21 7.74 -15.93
N ALA A 303 30.89 8.05 -14.68
CA ALA A 303 31.51 9.15 -13.93
C ALA A 303 33.04 8.97 -13.81
N ASN A 304 33.51 7.74 -13.56
CA ASN A 304 34.95 7.43 -13.50
C ASN A 304 35.67 7.49 -14.85
N LYS A 305 34.94 7.35 -15.97
CA LYS A 305 35.49 7.50 -17.33
C LYS A 305 35.71 8.99 -17.68
N ILE A 306 35.04 9.92 -17.01
CA ILE A 306 35.21 11.36 -17.24
C ILE A 306 36.69 11.74 -17.00
N GLY A 307 37.34 12.26 -18.04
CA GLY A 307 38.74 12.69 -18.00
C GLY A 307 39.78 11.58 -18.10
N ARG A 308 39.37 10.31 -18.27
CA ARG A 308 40.27 9.23 -18.68
C ARG A 308 40.35 9.20 -20.21
N ILE A 309 41.54 9.45 -20.74
CA ILE A 309 41.80 9.37 -22.17
C ILE A 309 41.94 7.89 -22.54
N ASN A 310 41.05 7.40 -23.41
CA ASN A 310 41.19 6.06 -23.97
C ASN A 310 42.37 6.05 -24.94
N LEU A 311 43.48 5.42 -24.54
CA LEU A 311 44.69 5.27 -25.38
C LEU A 311 44.43 4.49 -26.68
N ALA A 312 43.29 3.80 -26.79
CA ALA A 312 42.84 3.08 -28.00
C ALA A 312 41.98 3.95 -28.94
N ALA A 313 41.68 5.21 -28.59
CA ALA A 313 40.94 6.12 -29.45
C ALA A 313 41.78 6.51 -30.68
N THR A 314 41.18 6.40 -31.86
CA THR A 314 41.83 6.69 -33.13
C THR A 314 42.16 8.18 -33.26
N GLY A 315 43.28 8.53 -33.90
CA GLY A 315 43.77 9.92 -34.00
C GLY A 315 42.80 10.96 -34.58
N LYS A 316 41.70 10.53 -35.23
CA LYS A 316 40.62 11.40 -35.68
C LYS A 316 39.76 11.94 -34.53
N ASP A 317 39.52 11.11 -33.50
CA ASP A 317 38.73 11.47 -32.31
C ASP A 317 39.52 12.40 -31.37
N LEU A 318 40.85 12.29 -31.39
CA LEU A 318 41.76 13.19 -30.65
C LEU A 318 41.89 14.57 -31.33
N MET A 319 41.81 14.62 -32.67
CA MET A 319 41.94 15.87 -33.44
C MET A 319 40.69 16.75 -33.40
N ASP A 320 39.50 16.20 -33.14
CA ASP A 320 38.26 16.99 -33.01
C ASP A 320 38.17 17.74 -31.66
N GLU A 321 38.81 17.27 -30.59
CA GLU A 321 38.94 18.00 -29.30
C GLU A 321 39.97 19.16 -29.35
N GLU A 322 40.89 19.14 -30.31
CA GLU A 322 41.98 20.12 -30.45
C GLU A 322 41.72 21.20 -31.53
N LYS A 323 40.47 21.39 -31.97
CA LYS A 323 40.19 22.51 -32.89
C LYS A 323 40.46 23.86 -32.22
N GLN A 324 41.38 24.58 -32.82
CA GLN A 324 41.90 25.91 -32.47
C GLN A 324 40.77 26.96 -32.45
N GLY A 325 40.08 27.14 -31.33
CA GLY A 325 39.10 28.22 -31.16
C GLY A 325 38.27 28.10 -29.89
N ASP A 326 38.69 28.85 -28.86
CA ASP A 326 38.05 29.05 -27.55
C ASP A 326 38.04 27.84 -26.57
N VAL A 327 38.22 28.12 -25.27
CA VAL A 327 38.00 27.12 -24.21
C VAL A 327 36.52 27.19 -23.86
N THR A 328 35.70 26.35 -24.47
CA THR A 328 34.28 26.24 -24.11
C THR A 328 34.15 25.32 -22.90
N VAL A 329 34.07 25.92 -21.70
CA VAL A 329 33.67 25.20 -20.50
C VAL A 329 32.15 25.26 -20.41
N ASP A 330 31.53 24.10 -20.48
CA ASP A 330 30.11 23.96 -20.23
C ASP A 330 29.86 23.72 -18.74
N LEU A 331 29.38 24.75 -18.06
CA LEU A 331 29.06 24.71 -16.64
C LEU A 331 27.86 23.80 -16.32
N TYR A 332 27.09 23.39 -17.33
CA TYR A 332 25.90 22.55 -17.19
C TYR A 332 26.13 21.09 -17.55
N ALA A 333 27.30 20.72 -18.10
CA ALA A 333 27.56 19.36 -18.58
C ALA A 333 27.29 18.28 -17.52
N ALA A 334 27.67 18.52 -16.25
CA ALA A 334 27.39 17.58 -15.16
C ALA A 334 25.89 17.49 -14.81
N LEU A 335 25.16 18.60 -14.91
CA LEU A 335 23.70 18.64 -14.70
C LEU A 335 22.96 17.96 -15.83
N ASP A 336 23.40 18.13 -17.08
CA ASP A 336 22.76 17.51 -18.24
C ASP A 336 22.90 15.98 -18.19
N VAL A 337 24.06 15.47 -17.76
CA VAL A 337 24.26 14.03 -17.50
C VAL A 337 23.31 13.53 -16.43
N GLU A 338 23.11 14.30 -15.36
CA GLU A 338 22.17 13.95 -14.31
C GLU A 338 20.71 14.00 -14.77
N MET A 339 20.32 15.00 -15.56
CA MET A 339 18.96 15.11 -16.11
C MET A 339 18.61 13.90 -16.99
N VAL A 340 19.58 13.41 -17.78
CA VAL A 340 19.43 12.18 -18.57
C VAL A 340 19.28 10.96 -17.64
N ALA A 341 20.10 10.85 -16.60
CA ALA A 341 20.02 9.74 -15.64
C ALA A 341 18.66 9.71 -14.92
N VAL A 342 18.15 10.86 -14.51
CA VAL A 342 16.83 11.00 -13.87
C VAL A 342 15.69 10.67 -14.84
N ALA A 343 15.82 11.05 -16.11
CA ALA A 343 14.84 10.71 -17.15
C ALA A 343 14.79 9.20 -17.44
N GLU A 344 15.92 8.49 -17.39
CA GLU A 344 15.95 7.02 -17.56
C GLU A 344 15.17 6.28 -16.45
N ARG A 345 15.06 6.88 -15.26
CA ARG A 345 14.36 6.32 -14.09
C ARG A 345 12.90 6.75 -13.96
N SER A 346 12.37 7.58 -14.87
CA SER A 346 10.99 8.09 -14.72
C SER A 346 9.94 6.98 -14.76
N SER A 347 10.20 5.89 -15.49
CA SER A 347 9.33 4.71 -15.57
C SER A 347 9.30 3.88 -14.29
N GLU A 348 10.29 4.02 -13.41
CA GLU A 348 10.30 3.36 -12.10
C GLU A 348 9.20 3.91 -11.18
N LEU A 349 8.84 5.19 -11.30
CA LEU A 349 7.75 5.80 -10.55
C LEU A 349 6.39 5.21 -10.92
N GLU A 350 6.19 4.91 -12.20
CA GLU A 350 4.93 4.36 -12.71
C GLU A 350 4.80 2.86 -12.39
N SER A 351 5.93 2.16 -12.28
CA SER A 351 5.97 0.72 -12.02
C SER A 351 6.11 0.35 -10.53
N SER A 352 6.68 1.25 -9.71
CA SER A 352 6.94 1.01 -8.29
C SER A 352 5.89 1.62 -7.38
N GLN A 353 5.08 0.76 -6.78
CA GLN A 353 4.03 1.19 -5.87
C GLN A 353 4.53 1.72 -4.53
N PRO A 354 5.63 1.22 -3.93
CA PRO A 354 6.21 1.82 -2.73
C PRO A 354 6.61 3.29 -2.94
N LEU A 355 7.15 3.64 -4.12
CA LEU A 355 7.50 5.03 -4.46
C LEU A 355 6.24 5.89 -4.64
N GLY A 356 5.20 5.36 -5.29
CA GLY A 356 3.90 6.04 -5.40
C GLY A 356 3.24 6.27 -4.03
N LEU A 357 3.35 5.31 -3.11
CA LEU A 357 2.82 5.44 -1.76
C LEU A 357 3.56 6.53 -0.97
N LEU A 358 4.89 6.60 -1.10
CA LEU A 358 5.70 7.68 -0.52
C LEU A 358 5.25 9.06 -1.04
N MET A 359 4.94 9.19 -2.34
CA MET A 359 4.37 10.41 -2.90
C MET A 359 3.02 10.77 -2.25
N GLY A 360 2.15 9.77 -2.03
CA GLY A 360 0.88 9.95 -1.34
C GLY A 360 1.05 10.52 0.07
N PHE A 361 2.01 10.01 0.86
CA PHE A 361 2.29 10.52 2.21
C PHE A 361 2.78 11.97 2.21
N LEU A 362 3.65 12.33 1.27
CA LEU A 362 4.16 13.71 1.13
C LEU A 362 3.06 14.70 0.69
N GLU A 363 2.08 14.23 -0.07
CA GLU A 363 0.94 15.03 -0.51
C GLU A 363 -0.05 15.32 0.64
N VAL A 364 -0.25 14.32 1.51
CA VAL A 364 -1.11 14.38 2.71
C VAL A 364 -0.43 15.09 3.91
N ASP A 365 0.81 15.55 3.74
CA ASP A 365 1.64 16.17 4.78
C ASP A 365 1.80 15.26 6.02
N ASP A 366 2.10 13.98 5.81
CA ASP A 366 2.43 13.04 6.90
C ASP A 366 3.92 12.70 6.88
N TRP A 367 4.70 13.42 7.68
CA TRP A 367 6.16 13.23 7.73
C TRP A 367 6.56 11.94 8.44
N ASN A 368 5.86 11.52 9.49
CA ASN A 368 6.33 10.40 10.33
C ASN A 368 6.34 9.09 9.54
N HIS A 369 5.24 8.80 8.86
CA HIS A 369 5.13 7.60 8.02
C HIS A 369 5.96 7.73 6.74
N ALA A 370 6.09 8.93 6.17
CA ALA A 370 7.01 9.17 5.05
C ALA A 370 8.47 8.93 5.44
N HIS A 371 8.88 9.35 6.64
CA HIS A 371 10.24 9.16 7.14
C HIS A 371 10.56 7.68 7.34
N GLU A 372 9.63 6.90 7.89
CA GLU A 372 9.79 5.45 8.00
C GLU A 372 9.96 4.79 6.62
N LEU A 373 9.20 5.23 5.62
CA LEU A 373 9.37 4.74 4.25
C LEU A 373 10.67 5.24 3.59
N PHE A 374 11.13 6.45 3.88
CA PHE A 374 12.44 6.93 3.43
C PHE A 374 13.58 6.08 3.99
N ASP A 375 13.51 5.71 5.27
CA ASP A 375 14.52 4.86 5.90
C ASP A 375 14.53 3.46 5.27
N ARG A 376 13.34 2.87 5.06
CA ARG A 376 13.19 1.56 4.40
C ARG A 376 13.67 1.61 2.95
N LEU A 377 13.30 2.63 2.18
CA LEU A 377 13.63 2.78 0.76
C LEU A 377 14.96 3.50 0.51
N SER A 378 15.77 3.74 1.55
CA SER A 378 17.04 4.47 1.45
C SER A 378 18.00 3.90 0.41
N TYR A 379 17.92 2.59 0.16
CA TYR A 379 18.71 1.89 -0.84
C TYR A 379 18.35 2.24 -2.29
N LEU A 380 17.16 2.79 -2.59
CA LEU A 380 16.73 3.18 -3.95
C LEU A 380 16.98 4.66 -4.27
N ASN A 381 17.45 5.44 -3.28
CA ASN A 381 17.54 6.89 -3.31
C ASN A 381 16.29 7.57 -3.90
N PRO A 382 15.14 7.52 -3.21
CA PRO A 382 13.85 7.99 -3.74
C PRO A 382 13.83 9.49 -4.09
N VAL A 383 14.75 10.28 -3.55
CA VAL A 383 14.84 11.73 -3.78
C VAL A 383 15.43 12.07 -5.16
N GLU A 384 16.09 11.13 -5.84
CA GLU A 384 16.51 11.31 -7.23
C GLU A 384 15.32 11.62 -8.15
N HIS A 385 14.15 11.04 -7.86
CA HIS A 385 12.93 11.31 -8.60
C HIS A 385 12.43 12.74 -8.37
N VAL A 386 12.28 13.51 -9.46
CA VAL A 386 11.87 14.93 -9.43
C VAL A 386 10.56 15.13 -8.67
N GLN A 387 9.56 14.28 -8.93
CA GLN A 387 8.24 14.41 -8.31
C GLN A 387 8.28 14.25 -6.79
N ILE A 388 9.02 13.27 -6.26
CA ILE A 388 9.20 13.05 -4.82
C ILE A 388 9.97 14.22 -4.21
N CYS A 389 11.04 14.66 -4.88
CA CYS A 389 11.85 15.81 -4.48
C CYS A 389 11.01 17.09 -4.34
N ASP A 390 10.18 17.41 -5.33
CA ASP A 390 9.33 18.60 -5.33
C ASP A 390 8.26 18.54 -4.23
N ARG A 391 7.66 17.36 -3.96
CA ARG A 391 6.70 17.22 -2.85
C ARG A 391 7.40 17.41 -1.50
N LEU A 392 8.61 16.90 -1.34
CA LEU A 392 9.43 17.10 -0.15
C LEU A 392 9.84 18.57 0.02
N PHE A 393 10.20 19.26 -1.06
CA PHE A 393 10.48 20.70 -1.05
C PHE A 393 9.27 21.52 -0.63
N ARG A 394 8.06 21.19 -1.11
CA ARG A 394 6.82 21.82 -0.66
C ARG A 394 6.62 21.65 0.85
N LEU A 395 6.88 20.45 1.37
CA LEU A 395 6.78 20.15 2.80
C LEU A 395 7.80 20.98 3.61
N ILE A 396 9.07 21.02 3.15
CA ILE A 396 10.12 21.84 3.76
C ILE A 396 9.72 23.31 3.73
N GLU A 397 9.31 23.85 2.58
CA GLU A 397 8.88 25.23 2.42
C GLU A 397 7.74 25.58 3.39
N LYS A 398 6.75 24.69 3.55
CA LYS A 398 5.65 24.85 4.49
C LYS A 398 6.11 24.84 5.96
N THR A 399 7.17 24.09 6.29
CA THR A 399 7.72 24.09 7.67
C THR A 399 8.63 25.28 7.95
N ILE A 400 9.32 25.82 6.95
CA ILE A 400 10.23 26.95 7.11
C ILE A 400 9.56 28.30 6.87
N SER A 401 8.36 28.38 6.29
CA SER A 401 7.67 29.64 5.96
C SER A 401 7.52 30.55 7.18
N GLU A 402 6.99 30.01 8.29
CA GLU A 402 6.83 30.73 9.56
C GLU A 402 8.18 31.21 10.13
N PRO A 403 9.21 30.35 10.31
CA PRO A 403 10.56 30.79 10.69
C PRO A 403 11.18 31.84 9.74
N ASN A 404 11.01 31.68 8.43
CA ASN A 404 11.60 32.55 7.44
C ASN A 404 10.99 33.95 7.48
N ASP A 405 9.67 34.05 7.67
CA ASP A 405 8.99 35.34 7.86
C ASP A 405 9.46 36.05 9.13
N LEU A 406 9.74 35.30 10.21
CA LEU A 406 10.34 35.84 11.43
C LEU A 406 11.76 36.37 11.18
N VAL A 407 12.61 35.59 10.50
CA VAL A 407 13.98 36.02 10.16
C VAL A 407 13.96 37.28 9.29
N CYS A 408 13.10 37.32 8.27
CA CYS A 408 12.93 38.48 7.39
C CYS A 408 12.49 39.73 8.19
N LYS A 409 11.55 39.58 9.13
CA LYS A 409 11.11 40.69 10.01
C LYS A 409 12.26 41.17 10.91
N MET A 410 13.06 40.26 11.48
CA MET A 410 14.20 40.62 12.32
C MET A 410 15.30 41.35 11.52
N GLN A 411 15.53 40.96 10.26
CA GLN A 411 16.48 41.62 9.37
C GLN A 411 16.01 43.02 8.93
N LEU A 412 14.71 43.18 8.65
CA LEU A 412 14.11 44.46 8.25
C LEU A 412 14.03 45.47 9.42
N LEU A 413 13.83 44.98 10.64
CA LEU A 413 13.80 45.82 11.85
C LEU A 413 15.19 46.25 12.35
N GLY A 414 16.26 45.85 11.66
CA GLY A 414 17.62 46.39 11.78
C GLY A 414 17.98 46.94 13.15
N SER A 415 18.42 46.08 14.07
CA SER A 415 19.11 46.53 15.28
C SER A 415 20.47 47.12 14.89
N VAL A 416 20.48 48.39 14.47
CA VAL A 416 21.62 49.27 14.64
C VAL A 416 21.58 49.74 16.10
N PRO A 417 22.67 49.63 16.89
CA PRO A 417 22.73 50.25 18.19
C PRO A 417 22.88 51.76 18.00
N GLU A 418 21.77 52.47 17.79
CA GLU A 418 21.76 53.92 17.99
C GLU A 418 21.87 54.18 19.49
N VAL A 419 23.02 54.74 19.87
CA VAL A 419 23.19 55.45 21.13
C VAL A 419 22.25 56.65 21.08
N VAL A 420 21.00 56.46 21.50
CA VAL A 420 20.11 57.57 21.84
C VAL A 420 20.36 57.88 23.30
N THR A 421 21.16 58.91 23.53
CA THR A 421 21.23 59.61 24.81
C THR A 421 19.83 60.06 25.22
N ASP A 422 19.48 59.71 26.46
CA ASP A 422 18.28 60.08 27.21
C ASP A 422 17.76 61.49 26.92
N TYR A 423 16.44 61.62 26.80
CA TYR A 423 15.56 62.33 27.76
C TYR A 423 14.10 62.20 27.30
N SER A 424 13.36 61.22 27.80
CA SER A 424 11.98 61.43 28.24
C SER A 424 11.44 60.18 28.96
N MET A 425 11.02 60.37 30.21
CA MET A 425 10.24 59.41 30.97
C MET A 425 8.85 59.27 30.35
N GLU A 426 8.53 58.11 29.76
CA GLU A 426 7.17 57.56 29.85
C GLU A 426 7.26 56.03 30.00
N VAL A 427 6.82 55.57 31.18
CA VAL A 427 6.71 54.17 31.56
C VAL A 427 5.55 53.55 30.80
N ALA A 428 5.87 52.93 29.66
CA ALA A 428 5.00 51.93 29.04
C ALA A 428 5.72 50.58 29.10
N ASN A 429 5.18 49.66 29.89
CA ASN A 429 5.54 48.25 29.86
C ASN A 429 5.24 47.66 28.48
N SER A 430 6.14 47.85 27.51
CA SER A 430 6.22 46.98 26.34
C SER A 430 7.06 45.78 26.74
N SER A 431 6.40 44.69 27.13
CA SER A 431 7.02 43.37 27.10
C SER A 431 7.52 43.15 25.68
N SER A 432 8.82 43.40 25.46
CA SER A 432 9.50 43.17 24.19
C SER A 432 9.52 41.66 23.96
N SER A 433 8.45 41.12 23.39
CA SER A 433 8.32 39.72 23.03
C SER A 433 9.35 39.40 21.95
N ARG A 434 10.57 39.03 22.35
CA ARG A 434 11.58 38.53 21.42
C ARG A 434 11.05 37.24 20.82
N SER A 435 10.82 37.23 19.51
CA SER A 435 10.42 36.05 18.77
C SER A 435 11.56 35.05 18.76
N TYR A 436 11.35 33.89 19.37
CA TYR A 436 12.33 32.80 19.40
C TYR A 436 12.10 31.86 18.21
N ILE A 437 13.13 31.62 17.41
CA ILE A 437 13.09 30.64 16.32
C ILE A 437 13.48 29.28 16.91
N ASN A 438 12.52 28.38 17.03
CA ASN A 438 12.79 26.98 17.36
C ASN A 438 12.47 26.10 16.15
N LEU A 439 13.48 25.38 15.65
CA LEU A 439 13.30 24.45 14.54
C LEU A 439 12.97 23.06 15.05
N ARG A 440 11.94 22.44 14.45
CA ARG A 440 11.53 21.09 14.81
C ARG A 440 12.56 20.06 14.31
N LYS A 441 12.61 18.89 14.92
CA LYS A 441 13.58 17.83 14.57
C LYS A 441 13.36 17.31 13.15
N GLU A 442 12.08 17.22 12.79
CA GLU A 442 11.55 16.80 11.51
C GLU A 442 12.19 17.56 10.35
N LEU A 443 12.48 18.87 10.50
CA LEU A 443 13.15 19.66 9.46
C LEU A 443 14.57 19.15 9.18
N PHE A 444 15.31 18.74 10.19
CA PHE A 444 16.67 18.23 10.01
C PHE A 444 16.67 16.80 9.44
N GLU A 445 15.67 16.00 9.82
CA GLU A 445 15.42 14.69 9.21
C GLU A 445 15.08 14.86 7.72
N MET A 446 14.17 15.80 7.38
CA MET A 446 13.86 16.17 6.00
C MET A 446 15.11 16.57 5.20
N LEU A 447 15.94 17.45 5.76
CA LEU A 447 17.20 17.87 5.10
C LEU A 447 18.18 16.71 4.93
N SER A 448 18.24 15.79 5.89
CA SER A 448 19.06 14.57 5.79
C SER A 448 18.55 13.64 4.69
N SER A 449 17.22 13.48 4.55
CA SER A 449 16.62 12.67 3.49
C SER A 449 16.80 13.31 2.11
N VAL A 450 16.75 14.65 2.00
CA VAL A 450 16.99 15.36 0.72
C VAL A 450 18.41 15.12 0.20
N GLY A 451 19.40 15.07 1.10
CA GLY A 451 20.80 14.91 0.74
C GLY A 451 21.27 15.96 -0.28
N PRO A 452 22.03 15.59 -1.33
CA PRO A 452 22.60 16.56 -2.27
C PRO A 452 21.58 17.21 -3.21
N HIS A 453 20.31 16.78 -3.22
CA HIS A 453 19.35 17.15 -4.26
C HIS A 453 18.74 18.57 -4.12
N LEU A 454 19.04 19.30 -3.04
CA LEU A 454 18.54 20.67 -2.83
C LEU A 454 19.02 21.67 -3.91
N TYR A 455 20.01 21.31 -4.72
CA TYR A 455 20.48 22.12 -5.87
C TYR A 455 19.36 22.46 -6.87
N ARG A 456 18.32 21.62 -6.95
CA ARG A 456 17.18 21.79 -7.87
C ARG A 456 16.35 23.04 -7.55
N ASP A 457 16.29 23.45 -6.28
CA ASP A 457 15.66 24.69 -5.84
C ASP A 457 16.64 25.58 -5.07
N THR A 458 17.33 26.44 -5.82
CA THR A 458 18.28 27.40 -5.24
C THR A 458 17.62 28.45 -4.35
N LEU A 459 16.33 28.74 -4.52
CA LEU A 459 15.61 29.69 -3.67
C LEU A 459 15.30 29.06 -2.31
N LEU A 460 14.83 27.82 -2.31
CA LEU A 460 14.61 27.06 -1.08
C LEU A 460 15.93 26.89 -0.31
N LEU A 461 17.02 26.56 -0.99
CA LEU A 461 18.35 26.46 -0.38
C LEU A 461 18.75 27.76 0.35
N GLN A 462 18.59 28.92 -0.29
CA GLN A 462 18.88 30.21 0.34
C GLN A 462 17.97 30.47 1.55
N LYS A 463 16.66 30.18 1.46
CA LYS A 463 15.73 30.29 2.60
C LYS A 463 16.16 29.41 3.76
N VAL A 464 16.54 28.16 3.48
CA VAL A 464 17.05 27.20 4.49
C VAL A 464 18.32 27.74 5.16
N CYS A 465 19.30 28.24 4.39
CA CYS A 465 20.51 28.85 4.95
C CYS A 465 20.18 30.02 5.90
N ARG A 466 19.28 30.92 5.51
CA ARG A 466 18.85 32.06 6.33
C ARG A 466 18.15 31.64 7.61
N VAL A 467 17.27 30.65 7.54
CA VAL A 467 16.54 30.11 8.69
C VAL A 467 17.49 29.40 9.65
N LEU A 468 18.42 28.57 9.15
CA LEU A 468 19.44 27.90 9.96
C LEU A 468 20.37 28.91 10.64
N ARG A 469 20.75 29.97 9.93
CA ARG A 469 21.54 31.08 10.46
C ARG A 469 20.81 31.80 11.59
N GLY A 470 19.54 32.15 11.37
CA GLY A 470 18.68 32.76 12.40
C GLY A 470 18.52 31.87 13.63
N TYR A 471 18.33 30.56 13.42
CA TYR A 471 18.25 29.56 14.50
C TYR A 471 19.54 29.49 15.32
N TYR A 472 20.72 29.47 14.68
CA TYR A 472 22.00 29.46 15.40
C TYR A 472 22.22 30.74 16.22
N ILE A 473 21.93 31.90 15.64
CA ILE A 473 22.08 33.19 16.32
C ILE A 473 21.14 33.24 17.54
N CYS A 474 19.88 32.84 17.39
CA CYS A 474 18.92 32.75 18.50
C CYS A 474 19.43 31.81 19.61
N ALA A 475 19.94 30.63 19.25
CA ALA A 475 20.48 29.67 20.22
C ALA A 475 21.71 30.23 20.95
N HIS A 476 22.55 31.02 20.27
CA HIS A 476 23.72 31.65 20.86
C HIS A 476 23.32 32.81 21.79
N GLU A 477 22.37 33.65 21.38
CA GLU A 477 21.84 34.76 22.20
C GLU A 477 21.19 34.27 23.50
N LEU A 478 20.52 33.11 23.49
CA LEU A 478 19.98 32.49 24.70
C LEU A 478 21.06 32.16 25.74
N VAL A 479 22.26 31.78 25.30
CA VAL A 479 23.37 31.45 26.21
C VAL A 479 24.00 32.72 26.79
N THR A 480 24.09 33.80 26.02
CA THR A 480 24.69 35.07 26.46
C THR A 480 23.75 35.94 27.29
N SER A 481 22.43 35.89 27.05
CA SER A 481 21.45 36.75 27.74
C SER A 481 21.00 36.23 29.11
N GLY A 482 21.30 34.97 29.47
CA GLY A 482 21.10 34.43 30.82
C GLY A 482 19.65 34.32 31.32
N GLN A 483 18.65 34.68 30.50
CA GLN A 483 17.23 34.61 30.87
C GLN A 483 16.64 33.24 30.53
N THR A 484 16.30 32.46 31.55
CA THR A 484 15.36 31.34 31.47
C THR A 484 13.96 31.90 31.20
N CYS A 485 13.67 32.26 29.95
CA CYS A 485 12.32 32.65 29.58
C CYS A 485 11.45 31.40 29.45
N TYR A 486 10.29 31.41 30.12
CA TYR A 486 9.30 30.34 30.07
C TYR A 486 8.95 30.02 28.62
N ILE A 487 9.26 28.79 28.20
CA ILE A 487 8.90 28.26 26.88
C ILE A 487 7.38 28.17 26.82
N SER A 488 6.74 29.19 26.25
CA SER A 488 5.32 29.12 25.91
C SER A 488 5.18 28.33 24.62
N GLN A 489 4.51 27.19 24.77
CA GLN A 489 3.88 26.31 23.79
C GLN A 489 4.74 25.19 23.17
N THR A 490 4.43 24.00 23.71
CA THR A 490 4.40 22.67 23.08
C THR A 490 5.72 22.04 22.64
N VAL A 491 6.75 22.06 23.49
CA VAL A 491 7.75 20.98 23.45
C VAL A 491 8.00 20.47 24.86
N THR A 492 7.61 19.22 25.08
CA THR A 492 8.12 18.33 26.15
C THR A 492 9.62 18.09 25.95
N THR A 493 10.43 19.12 26.14
CA THR A 493 11.87 18.96 26.40
C THR A 493 12.07 19.10 27.89
N GLY A 494 12.14 17.97 28.60
CA GLY A 494 12.61 17.96 29.97
C GLY A 494 13.99 18.63 30.07
N ASP A 495 14.18 19.46 31.10
CA ASP A 495 15.46 19.89 31.68
C ASP A 495 16.68 20.00 30.72
N ARG A 496 16.58 20.81 29.66
CA ARG A 496 17.77 21.13 28.84
C ARG A 496 18.26 22.54 29.14
N THR A 497 19.48 22.64 29.71
CA THR A 497 20.16 23.92 29.91
C THR A 497 20.41 24.62 28.56
N PRO A 498 20.40 25.97 28.49
CA PRO A 498 20.64 26.71 27.24
C PRO A 498 21.94 26.31 26.51
N ARG A 499 22.97 25.91 27.25
CA ARG A 499 24.24 25.41 26.71
C ARG A 499 24.09 24.08 25.96
N MET A 500 23.25 23.18 26.47
CA MET A 500 22.96 21.90 25.80
C MET A 500 22.15 22.12 24.53
N HIS A 501 21.23 23.09 24.53
CA HIS A 501 20.48 23.49 23.34
C HIS A 501 21.41 24.02 22.24
N LEU A 502 22.34 24.92 22.56
CA LEU A 502 23.33 25.42 21.59
C LEU A 502 24.20 24.29 21.01
N LYS A 503 24.59 23.31 21.83
CA LYS A 503 25.36 22.14 21.37
C LYS A 503 24.55 21.26 20.41
N ASP A 504 23.27 21.01 20.71
CA ASP A 504 22.36 20.26 19.83
C ASP A 504 22.12 21.02 18.51
N ALA A 505 21.82 22.33 18.59
CA ALA A 505 21.66 23.19 17.43
C ALA A 505 22.89 23.19 16.52
N ARG A 506 24.09 23.31 17.10
CA ARG A 506 25.35 23.21 16.38
C ARG A 506 25.50 21.85 15.67
N SER A 507 25.27 20.75 16.38
CA SER A 507 25.39 19.40 15.80
C SER A 507 24.45 19.20 14.62
N ARG A 508 23.23 19.74 14.69
CA ARG A 508 22.24 19.62 13.60
C ARG A 508 22.59 20.47 12.39
N ILE A 509 23.13 21.67 12.62
CA ILE A 509 23.61 22.53 11.52
C ILE A 509 24.83 21.93 10.85
N GLU A 510 25.76 21.35 11.63
CA GLU A 510 26.91 20.62 11.08
C GLU A 510 26.43 19.46 10.18
N ALA A 511 25.46 18.68 10.62
CA ALA A 511 24.86 17.61 9.82
C ALA A 511 24.17 18.13 8.55
N ALA A 512 23.39 19.22 8.64
CA ALA A 512 22.72 19.81 7.48
C ALA A 512 23.70 20.41 6.47
N LEU A 513 24.81 21.02 6.93
CA LEU A 513 25.86 21.54 6.08
C LEU A 513 26.58 20.41 5.34
N GLY A 514 27.03 19.38 6.06
CA GLY A 514 27.80 18.27 5.49
C GLY A 514 26.95 17.35 4.60
N GLY A 515 25.72 17.02 5.01
CA GLY A 515 24.87 16.06 4.31
C GLY A 515 24.05 16.63 3.16
N CYS A 516 23.76 17.94 3.16
CA CYS A 516 22.84 18.56 2.20
C CYS A 516 23.44 19.79 1.52
N LEU A 517 23.76 20.85 2.26
CA LEU A 517 24.08 22.16 1.67
C LEU A 517 25.39 22.18 0.87
N LEU A 518 26.47 21.64 1.41
CA LEU A 518 27.78 21.60 0.72
C LEU A 518 27.77 20.63 -0.47
N PRO A 519 27.20 19.40 -0.37
CA PRO A 519 27.00 18.55 -1.53
C PRO A 519 26.15 19.20 -2.62
N SER A 520 25.04 19.87 -2.27
CA SER A 520 24.20 20.57 -3.25
C SER A 520 24.95 21.68 -3.98
N LEU A 521 25.86 22.41 -3.31
CA LEU A 521 26.64 23.47 -3.95
C LEU A 521 27.48 22.95 -5.14
N GLN A 522 28.00 21.72 -5.05
CA GLN A 522 28.81 21.09 -6.11
C GLN A 522 28.06 20.93 -7.44
N LEU A 523 26.73 20.88 -7.35
CA LEU A 523 25.82 20.62 -8.47
C LEU A 523 25.20 21.90 -9.03
N ILE A 524 25.31 23.03 -8.32
CA ILE A 524 24.77 24.30 -8.78
C ILE A 524 25.75 24.92 -9.78
N PRO A 525 25.29 25.30 -10.99
CA PRO A 525 26.16 25.93 -11.96
C PRO A 525 26.50 27.33 -11.47
N ALA A 526 27.80 27.59 -11.24
CA ALA A 526 28.42 28.85 -10.85
C ALA A 526 27.47 29.94 -10.31
N ASN A 527 26.97 29.77 -9.08
CA ASN A 527 26.10 30.75 -8.41
C ASN A 527 26.75 31.30 -7.12
N PRO A 528 27.47 32.43 -7.19
CA PRO A 528 28.13 33.02 -6.03
C PRO A 528 27.18 33.41 -4.89
N ALA A 529 25.92 33.74 -5.20
CA ALA A 529 24.97 34.17 -4.17
C ALA A 529 24.63 33.03 -3.20
N VAL A 530 24.47 31.81 -3.72
CA VAL A 530 24.25 30.61 -2.90
C VAL A 530 25.47 30.32 -2.02
N GLY A 531 26.68 30.41 -2.59
CA GLY A 531 27.92 30.27 -1.83
C GLY A 531 28.01 31.26 -0.67
N LEU A 532 27.71 32.54 -0.92
CA LEU A 532 27.74 33.57 0.13
C LEU A 532 26.78 33.26 1.29
N GLU A 533 25.55 32.81 1.00
CA GLU A 533 24.57 32.44 2.04
C GLU A 533 25.04 31.23 2.86
N ILE A 534 25.66 30.23 2.22
CA ILE A 534 26.28 29.10 2.92
C ILE A 534 27.44 29.58 3.81
N TRP A 535 28.29 30.49 3.31
CA TRP A 535 29.38 31.05 4.09
C TRP A 535 28.91 31.84 5.30
N GLU A 536 27.85 32.63 5.17
CA GLU A 536 27.28 33.38 6.29
C GLU A 536 26.84 32.47 7.44
N LEU A 537 26.42 31.23 7.14
CA LEU A 537 26.13 30.20 8.12
C LEU A 537 27.43 29.56 8.65
N MET A 538 28.36 29.18 7.77
CA MET A 538 29.62 28.53 8.15
C MET A 538 30.50 29.42 9.03
N ASN A 539 30.55 30.72 8.77
CA ASN A 539 31.39 31.67 9.51
C ASN A 539 30.96 31.85 10.98
N LEU A 540 29.76 31.39 11.35
CA LEU A 540 29.30 31.34 12.74
C LEU A 540 29.91 30.16 13.51
N LEU A 541 30.42 29.14 12.81
CA LEU A 541 30.99 27.95 13.42
C LEU A 541 32.47 28.14 13.78
N PRO A 542 32.95 27.50 14.87
CA PRO A 542 34.37 27.49 15.21
C PRO A 542 35.24 26.94 14.08
N TYR A 543 36.50 27.41 14.01
CA TYR A 543 37.39 27.07 12.90
C TYR A 543 37.63 25.56 12.79
N GLU A 544 37.73 24.84 13.90
CA GLU A 544 38.01 23.40 13.93
C GLU A 544 36.91 22.62 13.19
N VAL A 545 35.66 23.07 13.36
CA VAL A 545 34.51 22.43 12.71
C VAL A 545 34.43 22.77 11.24
N ARG A 546 34.75 24.01 10.84
CA ARG A 546 34.83 24.36 9.42
C ARG A 546 35.85 23.49 8.68
N TYR A 547 37.05 23.32 9.24
CA TYR A 547 38.08 22.46 8.63
C TYR A 547 37.70 20.98 8.63
N ARG A 548 36.96 20.51 9.64
CA ARG A 548 36.40 19.16 9.63
C ARG A 548 35.40 18.99 8.48
N LEU A 549 34.47 19.93 8.32
CA LEU A 549 33.50 19.93 7.21
C LEU A 549 34.19 19.96 5.84
N TYR A 550 35.26 20.75 5.67
CA TYR A 550 36.05 20.74 4.43
C TYR A 550 36.72 19.38 4.17
N GLY A 551 37.19 18.71 5.21
CA GLY A 551 37.75 17.36 5.10
C GLY A 551 36.71 16.30 4.75
N GLU A 552 35.51 16.39 5.32
CA GLU A 552 34.36 15.52 4.99
C GLU A 552 33.91 15.74 3.54
N TRP A 553 33.81 17.01 3.13
CA TRP A 553 33.48 17.41 1.76
C TRP A 553 34.47 16.87 0.70
N GLU A 554 35.71 16.59 1.07
CA GLU A 554 36.68 15.97 0.15
C GLU A 554 36.57 14.44 0.07
N ARG A 555 36.04 13.78 1.12
CA ARG A 555 36.12 12.32 1.33
C ARG A 555 34.85 11.54 0.93
N ASP A 556 33.66 12.10 1.12
CA ASP A 556 32.39 11.33 1.05
C ASP A 556 31.84 11.09 -0.38
N ASP A 557 32.65 11.32 -1.42
CA ASP A 557 32.20 11.37 -2.82
C ASP A 557 32.13 10.02 -3.55
N GLU A 558 32.52 8.91 -2.92
CA GLU A 558 32.62 7.61 -3.62
C GLU A 558 31.27 6.90 -3.80
N GLN A 559 30.21 7.34 -3.09
CA GLN A 559 28.92 6.64 -3.05
C GLN A 559 27.85 7.25 -3.97
N CYS A 560 27.98 8.53 -4.35
CA CYS A 560 26.99 9.23 -5.18
C CYS A 560 27.54 9.47 -6.60
N PRO A 561 27.02 8.80 -7.65
CA PRO A 561 27.51 8.95 -9.02
C PRO A 561 27.45 10.39 -9.54
N MET A 562 26.39 11.12 -9.18
CA MET A 562 26.16 12.51 -9.59
C MET A 562 27.26 13.46 -9.07
N LEU A 563 27.58 13.39 -7.77
CA LEU A 563 28.64 14.22 -7.16
C LEU A 563 30.01 13.88 -7.75
N LEU A 564 30.29 12.58 -7.96
CA LEU A 564 31.52 12.14 -8.60
C LEU A 564 31.66 12.69 -10.02
N ALA A 565 30.57 12.66 -10.81
CA ALA A 565 30.57 13.20 -12.17
C ALA A 565 30.85 14.71 -12.18
N ALA A 566 30.20 15.48 -11.31
CA ALA A 566 30.42 16.92 -11.16
C ALA A 566 31.88 17.24 -10.80
N ARG A 567 32.45 16.48 -9.86
CA ARG A 567 33.85 16.61 -9.44
C ARG A 567 34.84 16.27 -10.56
N GLN A 568 34.66 15.16 -11.27
CA GLN A 568 35.55 14.80 -12.37
C GLN A 568 35.47 15.83 -13.52
N THR A 569 34.28 16.34 -13.79
CA THR A 569 34.06 17.40 -14.80
C THR A 569 34.78 18.68 -14.39
N ALA A 570 34.58 19.16 -13.16
CA ALA A 570 35.26 20.34 -12.63
C ALA A 570 36.79 20.21 -12.64
N LYS A 571 37.31 19.03 -12.30
CA LYS A 571 38.74 18.71 -12.33
C LYS A 571 39.31 18.75 -13.76
N LEU A 572 38.59 18.17 -14.71
CA LEU A 572 38.95 18.13 -16.12
C LEU A 572 38.97 19.55 -16.71
N ASP A 573 37.91 20.33 -16.49
CA ASP A 573 37.80 21.69 -17.02
C ASP A 573 38.82 22.63 -16.39
N THR A 574 39.10 22.48 -15.09
CA THR A 574 40.18 23.22 -14.42
C THR A 574 41.52 22.93 -15.09
N ARG A 575 41.84 21.66 -15.39
CA ARG A 575 43.08 21.32 -16.11
C ARG A 575 43.10 21.90 -17.52
N ARG A 576 41.97 21.87 -18.25
CA ARG A 576 41.86 22.46 -19.59
C ARG A 576 42.13 23.97 -19.57
N ILE A 577 41.57 24.69 -18.59
CA ILE A 577 41.81 26.13 -18.43
C ILE A 577 43.26 26.41 -18.03
N LEU A 578 43.80 25.70 -17.03
CA LEU A 578 45.16 25.94 -16.54
C LEU A 578 46.23 25.71 -17.62
N LYS A 579 46.06 24.72 -18.50
CA LYS A 579 46.97 24.48 -19.64
C LYS A 579 47.09 25.67 -20.60
N ARG A 580 46.09 26.55 -20.62
CA ARG A 580 46.02 27.70 -21.54
C ARG A 580 46.12 29.04 -20.81
N LEU A 581 46.31 29.04 -19.48
CA LEU A 581 46.34 30.25 -18.67
C LEU A 581 47.65 31.01 -18.89
N ALA A 582 47.55 32.19 -19.48
CA ALA A 582 48.66 33.10 -19.73
C ALA A 582 48.29 34.54 -19.32
N LYS A 583 49.28 35.45 -19.31
CA LYS A 583 49.05 36.87 -18.96
C LYS A 583 48.07 37.56 -19.91
N GLU A 584 48.03 37.14 -21.17
CA GLU A 584 47.21 37.78 -22.23
C GLU A 584 45.72 37.45 -22.13
N ASN A 585 45.37 36.24 -21.68
CA ASN A 585 43.98 35.75 -21.59
C ASN A 585 43.47 35.60 -20.14
N LEU A 586 44.24 36.12 -19.18
CA LEU A 586 44.00 36.04 -17.74
C LEU A 586 42.61 36.51 -17.30
N LYS A 587 42.07 37.59 -17.88
CA LYS A 587 40.77 38.13 -17.46
C LYS A 587 39.61 37.17 -17.78
N GLN A 588 39.63 36.55 -18.96
CA GLN A 588 38.58 35.64 -19.39
C GLN A 588 38.71 34.30 -18.69
N LEU A 589 39.89 33.67 -18.78
CA LEU A 589 40.15 32.37 -18.17
C LEU A 589 40.13 32.43 -16.64
N GLY A 590 40.63 33.50 -16.03
CA GLY A 590 40.57 33.69 -14.57
C GLY A 590 39.14 33.80 -14.03
N ARG A 591 38.22 34.46 -14.77
CA ARG A 591 36.79 34.45 -14.42
C ARG A 591 36.17 33.07 -14.58
N MET A 592 36.57 32.30 -15.58
CA MET A 592 36.08 30.92 -15.77
C MET A 592 36.57 30.00 -14.64
N VAL A 593 37.84 30.09 -14.24
CA VAL A 593 38.36 29.36 -13.08
C VAL A 593 37.57 29.72 -11.83
N ALA A 594 37.30 31.02 -11.60
CA ALA A 594 36.51 31.45 -10.46
C ALA A 594 35.07 30.91 -10.50
N LYS A 595 34.42 30.89 -11.66
CA LYS A 595 33.08 30.28 -11.83
C LYS A 595 33.08 28.78 -11.46
N LEU A 596 34.09 28.03 -11.89
CA LEU A 596 34.24 26.63 -11.52
C LEU A 596 34.50 26.47 -10.02
N ALA A 597 35.33 27.34 -9.44
CA ALA A 597 35.62 27.33 -8.01
C ALA A 597 34.41 27.70 -7.14
N HIS A 598 33.50 28.56 -7.62
CA HIS A 598 32.26 28.87 -6.89
C HIS A 598 31.29 27.68 -6.81
N ALA A 599 31.36 26.75 -7.77
CA ALA A 599 30.59 25.52 -7.74
C ALA A 599 31.33 24.41 -6.96
N ASN A 600 32.61 24.20 -7.28
CA ASN A 600 33.40 23.07 -6.77
C ASN A 600 34.76 23.54 -6.18
N PRO A 601 34.77 24.29 -5.07
CA PRO A 601 35.98 24.97 -4.57
C PRO A 601 37.09 23.99 -4.20
N MET A 602 36.78 22.93 -3.46
CA MET A 602 37.76 21.95 -2.97
C MET A 602 38.52 21.27 -4.13
N THR A 603 37.78 20.76 -5.11
CA THR A 603 38.35 20.07 -6.28
C THR A 603 39.19 21.00 -7.15
N VAL A 604 38.68 22.21 -7.42
CA VAL A 604 39.33 23.18 -8.29
C VAL A 604 40.61 23.71 -7.64
N LEU A 605 40.54 24.16 -6.37
CA LEU A 605 41.69 24.70 -5.64
C LEU A 605 42.77 23.65 -5.43
N ARG A 606 42.40 22.41 -5.06
CA ARG A 606 43.36 21.31 -4.98
C ARG A 606 44.09 21.12 -6.31
N THR A 607 43.34 21.06 -7.41
CA THR A 607 43.92 20.87 -8.75
C THR A 607 44.87 22.00 -9.13
N ILE A 608 44.52 23.24 -8.79
CA ILE A 608 45.35 24.43 -9.00
C ILE A 608 46.65 24.36 -8.17
N VAL A 609 46.56 24.00 -6.89
CA VAL A 609 47.74 23.88 -6.01
C VAL A 609 48.72 22.84 -6.56
N HIS A 610 48.25 21.65 -6.94
CA HIS A 610 49.11 20.61 -7.53
C HIS A 610 49.80 21.09 -8.82
N GLN A 611 49.12 21.92 -9.61
CA GLN A 611 49.68 22.50 -10.83
C GLN A 611 50.72 23.60 -10.54
N ILE A 612 50.49 24.44 -9.53
CA ILE A 612 51.47 25.44 -9.08
C ILE A 612 52.73 24.78 -8.50
N GLU A 613 52.56 23.72 -7.71
CA GLU A 613 53.69 22.96 -7.15
C GLU A 613 54.59 22.38 -8.25
N ALA A 614 53.99 21.95 -9.36
CA ALA A 614 54.71 21.43 -10.52
C ALA A 614 55.32 22.54 -11.39
N TYR A 615 54.63 23.68 -11.58
CA TYR A 615 55.06 24.75 -12.49
C TYR A 615 54.99 26.14 -11.85
N ARG A 616 56.15 26.69 -11.47
CA ARG A 616 56.28 27.99 -10.77
C ARG A 616 55.83 29.20 -11.57
N ASP A 617 55.94 29.17 -12.90
CA ASP A 617 55.58 30.32 -13.76
C ASP A 617 54.07 30.62 -13.75
N MET A 618 53.25 29.66 -13.31
CA MET A 618 51.80 29.82 -13.19
C MET A 618 51.35 30.51 -11.90
N ILE A 619 52.26 30.83 -10.97
CA ILE A 619 51.89 31.49 -9.70
C ILE A 619 51.24 32.85 -9.96
N THR A 620 51.88 33.71 -10.77
CA THR A 620 51.38 35.08 -10.97
C THR A 620 50.02 35.13 -11.67
N PRO A 621 49.75 34.39 -12.77
CA PRO A 621 48.43 34.37 -13.38
C PRO A 621 47.36 33.76 -12.48
N VAL A 622 47.68 32.74 -11.67
CA VAL A 622 46.69 32.13 -10.76
C VAL A 622 46.31 33.09 -9.63
N VAL A 623 47.28 33.76 -9.01
CA VAL A 623 47.01 34.74 -7.95
C VAL A 623 46.11 35.87 -8.47
N ASP A 624 46.35 36.34 -9.69
CA ASP A 624 45.51 37.37 -10.30
C ASP A 624 44.09 36.84 -10.64
N ALA A 625 43.96 35.56 -10.98
CA ALA A 625 42.65 34.91 -11.18
C ALA A 625 41.85 34.79 -9.87
N PHE A 626 42.53 34.61 -8.73
CA PHE A 626 41.90 34.49 -7.41
C PHE A 626 41.22 35.78 -6.93
N LYS A 627 41.47 36.93 -7.59
CA LYS A 627 40.73 38.17 -7.34
C LYS A 627 39.21 38.01 -7.52
N TYR A 628 38.77 37.04 -8.32
CA TYR A 628 37.35 36.79 -8.59
C TYR A 628 36.71 35.72 -7.68
N LEU A 629 37.46 35.17 -6.72
CA LEU A 629 36.94 34.20 -5.75
C LEU A 629 36.12 34.86 -4.64
N THR A 630 35.21 34.10 -4.06
CA THR A 630 34.39 34.49 -2.91
C THR A 630 35.03 33.95 -1.63
N GLN A 631 34.39 34.14 -0.48
CA GLN A 631 34.93 33.78 0.83
C GLN A 631 34.81 32.29 1.18
N VAL A 632 33.94 31.53 0.48
CA VAL A 632 33.61 30.12 0.73
C VAL A 632 34.79 29.20 0.49
#